data_AF-A0A932W7X6-F1
#
_entry.id   AF-A0A932W7X6-F1
#
_cell.length_a   1.000
_cell.length_b   1.000
_cell.length_c   1.000
_cell.angle_alpha   90.00
_cell.angle_beta   90.00
_cell.angle_gamma   90.00
#
_symmetry.space_group_name_H-M   'P 1'
#
loop_
_entity.id
_entity.type
_entity.pdbx_description
1 polymer ?
#
loop_
_entity_poly.entity_id
_entity_poly.type
_entity_poly.pdbx_seq_one_letter_code
_entity_poly.pdbx_strand_id
1 'polypeptide(L)'
;MKIFDGSWTNSYGSILQLASEGRFLFGCYRSSTGATGQYHVCGYGDVHAPSKEHGVGVALSILWRSYQGGTPDPTWNWVSGFGGQMILQSDGTPNIILNHDMVATVPDPQLAGIGSYIDKLVYVPVDNADADLIAPVRKHRLPARADAVDGTWRCKTPELDLSLELTLRDEISGWLDGYMHLDGQHYLLQGFADNGHTESSVPLEGLTLSAATDQGKFMAFSGWLDRITGELVLLQQTSSGTAANAQYTQTSARTLYFRRSR
;
A
#
# COMPACT_ATOMS: atom_id res chain seq x y z
N MET A 1 18.08 -0.62 -12.50
CA MET A 1 18.76 0.04 -11.38
C MET A 1 17.91 -0.16 -10.14
N LYS A 2 18.50 -0.36 -8.97
CA LYS A 2 17.82 -0.72 -7.71
C LYS A 2 17.66 0.51 -6.82
N ILE A 3 16.87 1.49 -7.25
CA ILE A 3 16.88 2.84 -6.65
C ILE A 3 16.19 2.93 -5.29
N PHE A 4 15.17 2.11 -5.07
CA PHE A 4 14.45 2.05 -3.81
C PHE A 4 15.08 1.04 -2.83
N ASP A 5 16.02 0.20 -3.28
CA ASP A 5 16.62 -0.83 -2.45
C ASP A 5 17.42 -0.21 -1.30
N GLY A 6 17.19 -0.71 -0.09
CA GLY A 6 17.87 -0.25 1.11
C GLY A 6 16.91 0.04 2.26
N SER A 7 17.46 0.66 3.31
CA SER A 7 16.75 1.00 4.53
C SER A 7 16.53 2.50 4.61
N TRP A 8 15.32 2.87 4.99
CA TRP A 8 14.84 4.24 5.01
C TRP A 8 14.16 4.53 6.35
N THR A 9 14.48 5.65 6.99
CA THR A 9 13.86 6.05 8.27
C THR A 9 13.00 7.29 8.11
N ASN A 10 11.88 7.37 8.82
CA ASN A 10 11.04 8.58 8.89
C ASN A 10 11.23 9.36 10.19
N SER A 11 10.52 10.48 10.33
CA SER A 11 10.55 11.34 11.52
C SER A 11 10.04 10.69 12.80
N TYR A 12 9.28 9.60 12.70
CA TYR A 12 8.84 8.80 13.85
C TYR A 12 9.92 7.81 14.31
N GLY A 13 10.98 7.60 13.52
CA GLY A 13 12.01 6.59 13.76
C GLY A 13 11.62 5.19 13.25
N SER A 14 10.54 5.09 12.46
CA SER A 14 10.14 3.83 11.84
C SER A 14 11.02 3.54 10.64
N ILE A 15 11.30 2.25 10.39
CA ILE A 15 12.21 1.81 9.35
C ILE A 15 11.44 1.07 8.26
N LEU A 16 11.59 1.55 7.04
CA LEU A 16 11.13 0.94 5.81
C LEU A 16 12.33 0.33 5.08
N GLN A 17 12.34 -0.98 4.90
CA GLN A 17 13.36 -1.67 4.13
C GLN A 17 12.74 -2.25 2.88
N LEU A 18 13.34 -1.93 1.72
CA LEU A 18 12.82 -2.30 0.41
C LEU A 18 13.87 -3.06 -0.39
N ALA A 19 13.37 -3.95 -1.25
CA ALA A 19 14.07 -4.55 -2.36
C ALA A 19 13.17 -4.47 -3.61
N SER A 20 13.80 -4.47 -4.78
CA SER A 20 13.12 -4.40 -6.06
C SER A 20 13.37 -5.61 -6.95
N GLU A 21 12.30 -6.02 -7.65
CA GLU A 21 12.34 -6.92 -8.80
C GLU A 21 11.63 -6.22 -9.98
N GLY A 22 12.43 -5.56 -10.83
CA GLY A 22 11.87 -4.68 -11.86
C GLY A 22 11.18 -3.47 -11.22
N ARG A 23 9.92 -3.23 -11.56
CA ARG A 23 9.09 -2.18 -10.94
C ARG A 23 8.49 -2.60 -9.60
N PHE A 24 8.42 -3.90 -9.32
CA PHE A 24 7.81 -4.40 -8.10
C PHE A 24 8.75 -4.18 -6.92
N LEU A 25 8.20 -3.61 -5.84
CA LEU A 25 8.88 -3.36 -4.57
C LEU A 25 8.30 -4.29 -3.51
N PHE A 26 9.16 -4.80 -2.64
CA PHE A 26 8.76 -5.61 -1.50
C PHE A 26 9.74 -5.43 -0.35
N GLY A 27 9.29 -5.72 0.87
CA GLY A 27 10.17 -5.74 2.03
C GLY A 27 9.40 -5.68 3.34
N CYS A 28 9.96 -4.94 4.29
CA CYS A 28 9.50 -4.89 5.66
C CYS A 28 9.37 -3.46 6.17
N TYR A 29 8.32 -3.22 6.93
CA TYR A 29 8.14 -2.01 7.72
C TYR A 29 8.23 -2.37 9.21
N ARG A 30 9.03 -1.62 9.95
CA ARG A 30 9.12 -1.70 11.41
C ARG A 30 8.66 -0.38 12.00
N SER A 31 7.49 -0.41 12.64
CA SER A 31 6.97 0.77 13.32
C SER A 31 7.70 0.99 14.65
N SER A 32 7.99 2.26 14.94
CA SER A 32 8.48 2.74 16.24
C SER A 32 7.36 3.33 17.10
N THR A 33 6.15 3.49 16.55
CA THR A 33 4.99 4.15 17.18
C THR A 33 3.76 3.26 17.11
N GLY A 34 3.00 3.14 18.22
CA GLY A 34 1.81 2.29 18.27
C GLY A 34 2.16 0.80 18.30
N ALA A 35 1.55 0.02 17.40
CA ALA A 35 1.74 -1.42 17.32
C ALA A 35 3.19 -1.78 16.97
N THR A 36 3.91 -2.31 17.95
CA THR A 36 5.27 -2.82 17.80
C THR A 36 5.24 -4.14 17.01
N GLY A 37 5.91 -4.18 15.88
CA GLY A 37 5.92 -5.36 15.02
C GLY A 37 6.70 -5.16 13.74
N GLN A 38 6.72 -6.22 12.92
CA GLN A 38 7.27 -6.19 11.57
C GLN A 38 6.17 -6.57 10.58
N TYR A 39 6.00 -5.73 9.57
CA TYR A 39 4.89 -5.78 8.64
C TYR A 39 5.42 -5.96 7.22
N HIS A 40 4.71 -6.75 6.42
CA HIS A 40 5.05 -6.86 5.01
C HIS A 40 4.74 -5.54 4.30
N VAL A 41 5.62 -5.18 3.38
CA VAL A 41 5.44 -4.08 2.45
C VAL A 41 5.50 -4.64 1.05
N CYS A 42 4.60 -4.18 0.20
CA CYS A 42 4.75 -4.35 -1.25
C CYS A 42 4.30 -3.11 -2.00
N GLY A 43 4.63 -3.04 -3.28
CA GLY A 43 4.12 -2.01 -4.16
C GLY A 43 4.89 -1.90 -5.45
N TYR A 44 4.87 -0.71 -6.03
CA TYR A 44 5.54 -0.44 -7.30
C TYR A 44 6.27 0.90 -7.27
N GLY A 45 7.44 0.92 -7.90
CA GLY A 45 8.23 2.14 -8.08
C GLY A 45 8.81 2.23 -9.47
N ASP A 46 9.19 3.44 -9.86
CA ASP A 46 9.91 3.65 -11.10
C ASP A 46 11.26 2.92 -11.11
N VAL A 47 11.72 2.55 -12.30
CA VAL A 47 13.03 1.91 -12.51
C VAL A 47 14.10 2.92 -12.94
N HIS A 48 13.68 4.11 -13.35
CA HIS A 48 14.57 5.18 -13.76
C HIS A 48 15.18 5.88 -12.53
N ALA A 49 16.39 6.42 -12.69
CA ALA A 49 17.02 7.23 -11.66
C ALA A 49 16.26 8.55 -11.45
N PRO A 50 16.07 9.03 -10.22
CA PRO A 50 15.71 10.43 -10.03
C PRO A 50 16.86 11.33 -10.52
N SER A 51 16.51 12.51 -11.02
CA SER A 51 17.45 13.59 -11.30
C SER A 51 17.22 14.75 -10.33
N LYS A 52 18.05 15.80 -10.41
CA LYS A 52 17.81 17.03 -9.63
C LYS A 52 16.56 17.77 -10.11
N GLU A 53 16.16 17.54 -11.36
CA GLU A 53 15.06 18.20 -12.05
C GLU A 53 13.77 17.38 -11.98
N HIS A 54 13.85 16.07 -11.74
CA HIS A 54 12.66 15.20 -11.75
C HIS A 54 12.81 14.02 -10.78
N GLY A 55 11.84 13.91 -9.87
CA GLY A 55 11.68 12.73 -9.04
C GLY A 55 11.13 11.53 -9.79
N VAL A 56 10.87 10.44 -9.08
CA VAL A 56 10.34 9.21 -9.63
C VAL A 56 9.25 8.63 -8.74
N GLY A 57 8.15 8.20 -9.32
CA GLY A 57 6.95 7.82 -8.58
C GLY A 57 7.09 6.49 -7.83
N VAL A 58 6.33 6.35 -6.75
CA VAL A 58 6.22 5.13 -5.95
C VAL A 58 4.84 5.02 -5.31
N ALA A 59 4.34 3.79 -5.22
CA ALA A 59 3.15 3.41 -4.47
C ALA A 59 3.45 2.18 -3.61
N LEU A 60 3.04 2.17 -2.34
CA LEU A 60 3.23 1.06 -1.42
C LEU A 60 1.95 0.71 -0.66
N SER A 61 1.90 -0.52 -0.17
CA SER A 61 0.80 -1.12 0.58
C SER A 61 1.34 -1.83 1.82
N ILE A 62 0.64 -1.70 2.95
CA ILE A 62 0.93 -2.37 4.23
C ILE A 62 -0.36 -2.87 4.87
N LEU A 63 -0.34 -4.08 5.43
CA LEU A 63 -1.31 -4.55 6.42
C LEU A 63 -0.65 -4.51 7.80
N TRP A 64 -1.34 -3.96 8.80
CA TRP A 64 -0.82 -3.77 10.16
C TRP A 64 -0.92 -5.02 11.04
N ARG A 65 -0.94 -6.21 10.43
CA ARG A 65 -0.84 -7.50 11.11
C ARG A 65 0.60 -7.99 11.03
N SER A 66 1.26 -8.04 12.19
CA SER A 66 2.67 -8.43 12.28
C SER A 66 2.87 -9.87 11.80
N TYR A 67 3.80 -10.10 10.87
CA TYR A 67 4.16 -11.45 10.42
C TYR A 67 5.02 -12.21 11.44
N GLN A 68 5.53 -11.52 12.47
CA GLN A 68 6.18 -12.15 13.62
C GLN A 68 5.17 -12.69 14.64
N GLY A 69 3.87 -12.49 14.38
CA GLY A 69 2.81 -12.74 15.36
C GLY A 69 2.81 -11.69 16.47
N GLY A 70 2.18 -12.04 17.59
CA GLY A 70 2.00 -11.17 18.75
C GLY A 70 0.62 -11.36 19.38
N THR A 71 0.32 -10.52 20.38
CA THR A 71 -1.04 -10.43 20.92
C THR A 71 -1.89 -9.60 19.97
N PRO A 72 -3.03 -10.10 19.46
CA PRO A 72 -3.92 -9.32 18.62
C PRO A 72 -4.40 -8.05 19.33
N ASP A 73 -4.39 -6.94 18.60
CA ASP A 73 -4.97 -5.67 19.01
C ASP A 73 -5.83 -5.08 17.87
N PRO A 74 -6.64 -4.02 18.10
CA PRO A 74 -7.51 -3.46 17.07
C PRO A 74 -6.76 -3.02 15.80
N THR A 75 -5.49 -2.61 15.92
CA THR A 75 -4.69 -2.09 14.79
C THR A 75 -4.26 -3.18 13.82
N TRP A 76 -4.34 -4.46 14.20
CA TRP A 76 -4.06 -5.58 13.30
C TRP A 76 -4.96 -5.62 12.07
N ASN A 77 -6.12 -4.98 12.18
CA ASN A 77 -7.16 -4.93 11.17
C ASN A 77 -7.00 -3.70 10.25
N TRP A 78 -6.00 -2.86 10.52
CA TRP A 78 -5.76 -1.64 9.78
C TRP A 78 -4.88 -1.92 8.58
N VAL A 79 -5.02 -1.08 7.57
CA VAL A 79 -4.20 -1.12 6.36
C VAL A 79 -3.64 0.25 6.05
N SER A 80 -2.66 0.31 5.17
CA SER A 80 -2.15 1.59 4.67
C SER A 80 -1.82 1.56 3.19
N GLY A 81 -2.19 2.64 2.53
CA GLY A 81 -1.76 2.99 1.18
C GLY A 81 -0.76 4.15 1.26
N PHE A 82 0.27 4.10 0.42
CA PHE A 82 1.26 5.17 0.32
C PHE A 82 1.41 5.58 -1.14
N GLY A 83 1.21 6.85 -1.45
CA GLY A 83 1.45 7.40 -2.78
C GLY A 83 2.44 8.56 -2.72
N GLY A 84 3.53 8.49 -3.49
CA GLY A 84 4.49 9.58 -3.54
C GLY A 84 5.59 9.42 -4.58
N GLN A 85 6.76 9.95 -4.25
CA GLN A 85 7.94 9.89 -5.13
C GLN A 85 9.24 9.88 -4.34
N MET A 86 10.31 9.43 -4.99
CA MET A 86 11.69 9.70 -4.60
C MET A 86 12.20 10.94 -5.32
N ILE A 87 12.84 11.85 -4.59
CA ILE A 87 13.52 13.04 -5.15
C ILE A 87 14.94 13.14 -4.63
N LEU A 88 15.84 13.74 -5.42
CA LEU A 88 17.16 14.14 -4.93
C LEU A 88 17.06 15.50 -4.24
N GLN A 89 17.64 15.60 -3.05
CA GLN A 89 17.87 16.86 -2.36
C GLN A 89 18.98 17.65 -3.06
N SER A 90 19.19 18.92 -2.66
CA SER A 90 20.20 19.80 -3.27
C SER A 90 21.63 19.26 -3.21
N ASP A 91 21.93 18.51 -2.15
CA ASP A 91 23.21 17.82 -1.91
C ASP A 91 23.34 16.49 -2.67
N GLY A 92 22.28 16.07 -3.38
CA GLY A 92 22.22 14.79 -4.10
C GLY A 92 21.72 13.61 -3.25
N THR A 93 21.37 13.81 -1.98
CA THR A 93 20.84 12.76 -1.12
C THR A 93 19.40 12.40 -1.56
N PRO A 94 19.05 11.13 -1.75
CA PRO A 94 17.68 10.74 -2.10
C PRO A 94 16.76 10.79 -0.87
N ASN A 95 15.55 11.32 -1.04
CA ASN A 95 14.47 11.21 -0.06
C ASN A 95 13.23 10.58 -0.70
N ILE A 96 12.55 9.67 0.00
CA ILE A 96 11.24 9.18 -0.40
C ILE A 96 10.18 9.98 0.35
N ILE A 97 9.23 10.57 -0.37
CA ILE A 97 8.21 11.42 0.20
C ILE A 97 6.85 10.85 -0.16
N LEU A 98 6.16 10.32 0.84
CA LEU A 98 4.92 9.57 0.70
C LEU A 98 3.78 10.34 1.38
N ASN A 99 2.63 10.40 0.72
CA ASN A 99 1.36 10.64 1.40
C ASN A 99 0.84 9.28 1.87
N HIS A 100 0.75 9.11 3.17
CA HIS A 100 0.32 7.90 3.87
C HIS A 100 -1.17 8.04 4.19
N ASP A 101 -1.98 7.08 3.74
CA ASP A 101 -3.37 6.91 4.18
C ASP A 101 -3.44 5.66 5.06
N MET A 102 -3.62 5.85 6.37
CA MET A 102 -3.88 4.79 7.34
C MET A 102 -5.38 4.60 7.50
N VAL A 103 -5.85 3.39 7.23
CA VAL A 103 -7.27 3.06 7.28
C VAL A 103 -7.55 2.20 8.51
N ALA A 104 -8.33 2.76 9.44
CA ALA A 104 -8.85 2.05 10.59
C ALA A 104 -10.27 1.55 10.31
N THR A 105 -10.44 0.23 10.21
CA THR A 105 -11.74 -0.44 10.05
C THR A 105 -12.36 -0.86 11.39
N VAL A 106 -11.52 -1.00 12.41
CA VAL A 106 -11.88 -1.27 13.80
C VAL A 106 -11.36 -0.13 14.66
N PRO A 107 -12.17 0.48 15.55
CA PRO A 107 -11.71 1.57 16.38
C PRO A 107 -10.72 1.09 17.45
N ASP A 108 -9.70 1.89 17.72
CA ASP A 108 -8.86 1.81 18.92
C ASP A 108 -9.25 2.97 19.85
N PRO A 109 -9.86 2.70 21.03
CA PRO A 109 -10.31 3.73 21.95
C PRO A 109 -9.22 4.70 22.43
N GLN A 110 -7.94 4.33 22.33
CA GLN A 110 -6.82 5.13 22.77
C GLN A 110 -6.16 5.92 21.63
N LEU A 111 -6.39 5.52 20.37
CA LEU A 111 -5.63 6.02 19.22
C LEU A 111 -6.50 6.63 18.13
N ALA A 112 -7.53 5.93 17.64
CA ALA A 112 -8.27 6.32 16.45
C ALA A 112 -9.67 5.69 16.37
N GLY A 113 -10.63 6.44 15.81
CA GLY A 113 -11.91 5.91 15.37
C GLY A 113 -11.81 5.24 14.00
N ILE A 114 -12.95 4.77 13.48
CA ILE A 114 -13.02 4.23 12.11
C ILE A 114 -12.83 5.37 11.10
N GLY A 115 -11.97 5.17 10.10
CA GLY A 115 -11.77 6.12 9.02
C GLY A 115 -10.39 6.09 8.38
N SER A 116 -10.15 7.07 7.49
CA SER A 116 -8.86 7.31 6.83
C SER A 116 -8.12 8.46 7.53
N TYR A 117 -6.86 8.21 7.89
CA TYR A 117 -5.96 9.16 8.53
C TYR A 117 -4.79 9.44 7.61
N ILE A 118 -4.70 10.68 7.12
CA ILE A 118 -3.73 11.06 6.11
C ILE A 118 -2.57 11.83 6.75
N ASP A 119 -1.34 11.39 6.49
CA ASP A 119 -0.12 12.07 6.91
C ASP A 119 0.92 12.11 5.78
N LYS A 120 1.88 13.04 5.85
CA LYS A 120 2.99 13.14 4.91
C LYS A 120 4.27 12.66 5.59
N LEU A 121 4.80 11.54 5.11
CA LEU A 121 6.03 10.94 5.60
C LEU A 121 7.20 11.23 4.66
N VAL A 122 8.31 11.66 5.25
CA VAL A 122 9.60 11.81 4.56
C VAL A 122 10.52 10.74 5.10
N TYR A 123 11.07 9.92 4.20
CA TYR A 123 12.06 8.92 4.53
C TYR A 123 13.43 9.30 3.98
N VAL A 124 14.45 9.16 4.83
CA VAL A 124 15.86 9.39 4.51
C VAL A 124 16.63 8.08 4.58
N PRO A 125 17.67 7.88 3.76
CA PRO A 125 18.46 6.66 3.77
C PRO A 125 19.18 6.49 5.11
N VAL A 126 19.28 5.25 5.58
CA VAL A 126 20.05 4.90 6.77
C VAL A 126 20.90 3.66 6.52
N ASP A 127 22.11 3.67 7.07
CA ASP A 127 23.03 2.53 7.10
C ASP A 127 22.56 1.52 8.16
N ASN A 128 21.37 0.96 7.98
CA ASN A 128 20.83 -0.06 8.86
C ASN A 128 20.45 -1.27 8.02
N ALA A 129 21.49 -1.98 7.57
CA ALA A 129 21.38 -3.20 6.78
C ALA A 129 21.21 -4.41 7.72
N ASP A 130 20.09 -4.48 8.44
CA ASP A 130 19.64 -5.79 8.93
C ASP A 130 19.17 -6.57 7.69
N ALA A 131 20.13 -7.24 7.02
CA ALA A 131 19.86 -8.03 5.82
C ALA A 131 18.80 -9.12 6.04
N ASP A 132 18.60 -9.51 7.30
CA ASP A 132 17.65 -10.54 7.75
C ASP A 132 16.18 -10.06 7.83
N LEU A 133 15.90 -8.77 7.65
CA LEU A 133 14.55 -8.21 7.73
C LEU A 133 13.76 -8.28 6.42
N ILE A 134 14.39 -8.61 5.28
CA ILE A 134 13.66 -8.79 4.02
C ILE A 134 12.97 -10.16 4.07
N ALA A 135 11.82 -10.21 4.73
CA ALA A 135 10.99 -11.40 4.74
C ALA A 135 10.56 -11.71 3.30
N PRO A 136 10.78 -12.93 2.79
CA PRO A 136 10.31 -13.31 1.48
C PRO A 136 8.78 -13.36 1.51
N VAL A 137 8.16 -12.33 0.93
CA VAL A 137 6.71 -12.27 0.64
C VAL A 137 6.24 -13.52 -0.13
N ARG A 138 7.17 -14.23 -0.80
CA ARG A 138 6.88 -15.28 -1.79
C ARG A 138 6.74 -16.72 -1.27
N LYS A 139 6.69 -16.99 0.05
CA LYS A 139 6.79 -18.39 0.55
C LYS A 139 5.58 -18.97 1.26
N HIS A 140 4.44 -18.31 1.26
CA HIS A 140 3.23 -18.86 1.87
C HIS A 140 2.16 -19.08 0.81
N ARG A 141 2.24 -20.25 0.15
CA ARG A 141 1.15 -20.79 -0.68
C ARG A 141 0.32 -21.73 0.18
N LEU A 142 -0.45 -21.17 1.10
CA LEU A 142 -1.58 -21.92 1.64
C LEU A 142 -2.68 -21.99 0.57
N PRO A 143 -3.48 -23.06 0.54
CA PRO A 143 -4.61 -23.12 -0.37
C PRO A 143 -5.56 -21.95 -0.04
N ALA A 144 -5.74 -21.05 -1.00
CA ALA A 144 -6.67 -19.94 -0.88
C ALA A 144 -8.07 -20.47 -0.51
N ARG A 145 -8.64 -19.96 0.58
CA ARG A 145 -10.08 -20.03 0.83
C ARG A 145 -10.75 -18.89 0.08
N ALA A 146 -12.00 -19.09 -0.30
CA ALA A 146 -12.82 -18.00 -0.80
C ALA A 146 -12.95 -16.91 0.27
N ASP A 147 -12.52 -15.71 -0.08
CA ASP A 147 -12.62 -14.52 0.76
C ASP A 147 -13.73 -13.58 0.25
N ALA A 148 -14.24 -12.72 1.13
CA ALA A 148 -15.22 -11.70 0.75
C ALA A 148 -14.61 -10.63 -0.16
N VAL A 149 -13.30 -10.46 -0.23
CA VAL A 149 -12.67 -9.54 -1.19
C VAL A 149 -12.56 -10.15 -2.60
N ASP A 150 -12.63 -11.48 -2.73
CA ASP A 150 -12.45 -12.16 -4.01
C ASP A 150 -13.53 -11.79 -5.04
N GLY A 151 -13.09 -11.53 -6.27
CA GLY A 151 -13.96 -11.32 -7.43
C GLY A 151 -13.62 -10.06 -8.23
N THR A 152 -14.54 -9.69 -9.13
CA THR A 152 -14.39 -8.51 -10.00
C THR A 152 -15.23 -7.36 -9.47
N TRP A 153 -14.60 -6.23 -9.21
CA TRP A 153 -15.16 -5.01 -8.67
C TRP A 153 -15.16 -3.91 -9.73
N ARG A 154 -16.33 -3.39 -10.10
CA ARG A 154 -16.46 -2.30 -11.08
C ARG A 154 -16.67 -0.97 -10.39
N CYS A 155 -15.92 0.03 -10.82
CA CYS A 155 -16.09 1.39 -10.32
C CYS A 155 -17.52 1.88 -10.63
N LYS A 156 -18.11 2.59 -9.68
CA LYS A 156 -19.45 3.20 -9.81
C LYS A 156 -19.41 4.57 -10.49
N THR A 157 -18.22 5.18 -10.63
CA THR A 157 -18.03 6.45 -11.33
C THR A 157 -18.23 6.24 -12.82
N PRO A 158 -19.30 6.78 -13.45
CA PRO A 158 -19.66 6.46 -14.83
C PRO A 158 -18.60 6.85 -15.87
N GLU A 159 -17.82 7.89 -15.59
CA GLU A 159 -16.81 8.44 -16.51
C GLU A 159 -15.47 7.71 -16.42
N LEU A 160 -15.33 6.73 -15.52
CA LEU A 160 -14.10 6.01 -15.27
C LEU A 160 -14.27 4.54 -15.62
N ASP A 161 -13.63 4.10 -16.72
CA ASP A 161 -13.52 2.68 -17.07
C ASP A 161 -12.48 2.01 -16.19
N LEU A 162 -12.86 1.74 -14.94
CA LEU A 162 -12.01 1.10 -13.93
C LEU A 162 -12.70 -0.12 -13.33
N SER A 163 -12.00 -1.25 -13.34
CA SER A 163 -12.37 -2.42 -12.56
C SER A 163 -11.16 -3.12 -11.95
N LEU A 164 -11.38 -3.83 -10.86
CA LEU A 164 -10.36 -4.58 -10.12
C LEU A 164 -10.78 -6.05 -10.07
N GLU A 165 -9.89 -6.95 -10.47
CA GLU A 165 -10.01 -8.38 -10.22
C GLU A 165 -9.10 -8.73 -9.06
N LEU A 166 -9.67 -9.23 -7.96
CA LEU A 166 -8.95 -9.49 -6.72
C LEU A 166 -9.03 -10.96 -6.35
N THR A 167 -7.93 -11.50 -5.83
CA THR A 167 -7.86 -12.84 -5.27
C THR A 167 -6.91 -12.88 -4.08
N LEU A 168 -7.41 -13.35 -2.94
CA LEU A 168 -6.59 -13.70 -1.79
C LEU A 168 -5.72 -14.91 -2.11
N ARG A 169 -4.41 -14.78 -1.87
CA ARG A 169 -3.42 -15.83 -2.15
C ARG A 169 -2.78 -16.41 -0.91
N ASP A 170 -2.71 -15.63 0.17
CA ASP A 170 -2.17 -16.08 1.44
C ASP A 170 -3.03 -15.56 2.59
N GLU A 171 -3.60 -16.48 3.34
CA GLU A 171 -4.44 -16.14 4.48
C GLU A 171 -3.62 -15.57 5.66
N ILE A 172 -2.34 -15.94 5.78
CA ILE A 172 -1.51 -15.52 6.90
C ILE A 172 -1.08 -14.07 6.70
N SER A 173 -0.46 -13.76 5.56
CA SER A 173 -0.03 -12.40 5.28
C SER A 173 -1.17 -11.49 4.82
N GLY A 174 -2.32 -12.06 4.42
CA GLY A 174 -3.39 -11.33 3.75
C GLY A 174 -3.07 -10.96 2.30
N TRP A 175 -2.11 -11.64 1.65
CA TRP A 175 -1.64 -11.24 0.32
C TRP A 175 -2.75 -11.27 -0.74
N LEU A 176 -2.92 -10.15 -1.44
CA LEU A 176 -3.80 -10.02 -2.58
C LEU A 176 -2.99 -9.95 -3.88
N ASP A 177 -3.37 -10.78 -4.85
CA ASP A 177 -2.98 -10.60 -6.25
C ASP A 177 -4.23 -10.24 -7.06
N GLY A 178 -4.00 -9.52 -8.16
CA GLY A 178 -5.09 -9.11 -9.01
C GLY A 178 -4.68 -8.40 -10.29
N TYR A 179 -5.70 -7.92 -10.99
CA TYR A 179 -5.55 -7.06 -12.15
C TYR A 179 -6.39 -5.80 -11.98
N MET A 180 -5.81 -4.66 -12.33
CA MET A 180 -6.53 -3.41 -12.53
C MET A 180 -6.77 -3.23 -14.03
N HIS A 181 -8.03 -3.11 -14.41
CA HIS A 181 -8.45 -2.72 -15.75
C HIS A 181 -8.71 -1.23 -15.73
N LEU A 182 -7.98 -0.46 -16.54
CA LEU A 182 -8.13 0.98 -16.63
C LEU A 182 -8.02 1.42 -18.10
N ASP A 183 -9.07 2.03 -18.62
CA ASP A 183 -9.16 2.54 -20.00
C ASP A 183 -8.75 1.48 -21.05
N GLY A 184 -9.28 0.26 -20.91
CA GLY A 184 -8.98 -0.89 -21.76
C GLY A 184 -7.58 -1.49 -21.61
N GLN A 185 -6.76 -1.01 -20.67
CA GLN A 185 -5.45 -1.57 -20.34
C GLN A 185 -5.51 -2.41 -19.05
N HIS A 186 -4.63 -3.41 -18.96
CA HIS A 186 -4.56 -4.33 -17.83
C HIS A 186 -3.23 -4.17 -17.11
N TYR A 187 -3.28 -3.94 -15.80
CA TYR A 187 -2.11 -3.74 -14.96
C TYR A 187 -2.12 -4.73 -13.80
N LEU A 188 -0.94 -5.21 -13.42
CA LEU A 188 -0.80 -6.02 -12.21
C LEU A 188 -1.13 -5.19 -10.98
N LEU A 189 -1.85 -5.82 -10.05
CA LEU A 189 -2.32 -5.23 -8.81
C LEU A 189 -1.92 -6.15 -7.67
N GLN A 190 -1.24 -5.61 -6.66
CA GLN A 190 -0.75 -6.39 -5.52
C GLN A 190 -0.94 -5.62 -4.23
N GLY A 191 -1.20 -6.32 -3.14
CA GLY A 191 -1.45 -5.66 -1.87
C GLY A 191 -1.89 -6.63 -0.78
N PHE A 192 -2.72 -6.15 0.13
CA PHE A 192 -3.15 -6.91 1.30
C PHE A 192 -4.63 -6.67 1.63
N ALA A 193 -5.28 -7.72 2.15
CA ALA A 193 -6.57 -7.65 2.82
C ALA A 193 -6.42 -8.03 4.30
N ASP A 194 -7.19 -7.37 5.15
CA ASP A 194 -7.47 -7.81 6.50
C ASP A 194 -8.51 -8.94 6.50
N ASN A 195 -8.04 -10.12 6.12
CA ASN A 195 -8.81 -11.36 6.14
C ASN A 195 -8.82 -12.03 7.53
N GLY A 196 -8.40 -11.32 8.59
CA GLY A 196 -8.32 -11.86 9.96
C GLY A 196 -9.68 -12.08 10.62
N HIS A 197 -10.73 -11.45 10.09
CA HIS A 197 -12.08 -11.53 10.62
C HIS A 197 -12.83 -12.74 10.07
N THR A 198 -12.88 -13.82 10.86
CA THR A 198 -13.81 -14.94 10.63
C THR A 198 -15.17 -14.74 11.31
N GLU A 199 -15.28 -13.77 12.21
CA GLU A 199 -16.52 -13.47 12.93
C GLU A 199 -17.32 -12.36 12.24
N SER A 200 -18.63 -12.56 12.12
CA SER A 200 -19.58 -11.64 11.47
C SER A 200 -19.79 -10.29 12.18
N SER A 201 -19.03 -10.00 13.23
CA SER A 201 -19.20 -8.84 14.10
C SER A 201 -18.43 -7.60 13.61
N VAL A 202 -17.43 -7.77 12.74
CA VAL A 202 -16.69 -6.64 12.15
C VAL A 202 -17.22 -6.38 10.73
N PRO A 203 -17.95 -5.26 10.51
CA PRO A 203 -18.62 -5.02 9.24
C PRO A 203 -17.68 -4.55 8.14
N LEU A 204 -16.48 -4.03 8.48
CA LEU A 204 -15.52 -3.47 7.54
C LEU A 204 -14.27 -4.34 7.49
N GLU A 205 -13.89 -4.77 6.29
CA GLU A 205 -12.62 -5.45 6.03
C GLU A 205 -11.66 -4.48 5.35
N GLY A 206 -10.51 -4.23 5.97
CA GLY A 206 -9.50 -3.31 5.42
C GLY A 206 -8.81 -3.93 4.21
N LEU A 207 -8.53 -3.13 3.17
CA LEU A 207 -7.64 -3.55 2.10
C LEU A 207 -6.78 -2.42 1.54
N THR A 208 -5.61 -2.78 1.05
CA THR A 208 -4.67 -1.90 0.37
C THR A 208 -4.13 -2.58 -0.88
N LEU A 209 -3.95 -1.82 -1.95
CA LEU A 209 -3.50 -2.31 -3.25
C LEU A 209 -2.55 -1.31 -3.89
N SER A 210 -1.62 -1.80 -4.69
CA SER A 210 -0.66 -0.98 -5.44
C SER A 210 -0.59 -1.44 -6.89
N ALA A 211 -0.45 -0.51 -7.82
CA ALA A 211 -0.27 -0.76 -9.24
C ALA A 211 0.67 0.27 -9.88
N ALA A 212 1.24 -0.09 -11.03
CA ALA A 212 1.96 0.84 -11.91
C ALA A 212 1.41 0.76 -13.33
N THR A 213 1.23 1.91 -13.96
CA THR A 213 0.81 2.01 -15.37
C THR A 213 2.01 2.23 -16.29
N ASP A 214 1.81 2.03 -17.59
CA ASP A 214 2.86 2.25 -18.59
C ASP A 214 3.19 3.73 -18.77
N GLN A 215 2.30 4.63 -18.33
CA GLN A 215 2.47 6.08 -18.39
C GLN A 215 3.29 6.65 -17.21
N GLY A 216 3.96 5.81 -16.43
CA GLY A 216 4.74 6.26 -15.26
C GLY A 216 3.86 6.78 -14.13
N LYS A 217 2.64 6.25 -14.00
CA LYS A 217 1.76 6.51 -12.85
C LYS A 217 1.80 5.34 -11.89
N PHE A 218 1.96 5.64 -10.62
CA PHE A 218 2.01 4.68 -9.53
C PHE A 218 0.80 4.93 -8.65
N MET A 219 -0.01 3.91 -8.43
CA MET A 219 -1.29 4.04 -7.75
C MET A 219 -1.28 3.22 -6.47
N ALA A 220 -1.60 3.86 -5.35
CA ALA A 220 -1.98 3.18 -4.12
C ALA A 220 -3.48 3.32 -3.93
N PHE A 221 -4.13 2.24 -3.50
CA PHE A 221 -5.51 2.22 -3.10
C PHE A 221 -5.56 1.74 -1.65
N SER A 222 -6.33 2.39 -0.81
CA SER A 222 -6.55 1.98 0.57
C SER A 222 -7.96 2.29 1.00
N GLY A 223 -8.57 1.38 1.75
CA GLY A 223 -9.94 1.55 2.21
C GLY A 223 -10.50 0.25 2.76
N TRP A 224 -11.78 0.01 2.50
CA TRP A 224 -12.47 -1.13 3.08
C TRP A 224 -13.55 -1.71 2.18
N LEU A 225 -13.79 -3.00 2.36
CA LEU A 225 -15.01 -3.68 1.97
C LEU A 225 -16.02 -3.60 3.12
N ASP A 226 -17.17 -3.00 2.86
CA ASP A 226 -18.33 -3.10 3.75
C ASP A 226 -19.05 -4.43 3.47
N ARG A 227 -18.96 -5.35 4.41
CA ARG A 227 -19.55 -6.71 4.33
C ARG A 227 -21.08 -6.70 4.44
N ILE A 228 -21.68 -5.62 4.98
CA ILE A 228 -23.13 -5.48 5.09
C ILE A 228 -23.72 -5.02 3.76
N THR A 229 -23.14 -3.98 3.17
CA THR A 229 -23.64 -3.41 1.91
C THR A 229 -23.09 -4.11 0.66
N GLY A 230 -21.97 -4.82 0.80
CA GLY A 230 -21.24 -5.43 -0.31
C GLY A 230 -20.54 -4.40 -1.20
N GLU A 231 -20.27 -3.20 -0.66
CA GLU A 231 -19.59 -2.12 -1.37
C GLU A 231 -18.13 -2.03 -0.98
N LEU A 232 -17.27 -1.87 -1.99
CA LEU A 232 -15.84 -1.64 -1.80
C LEU A 232 -15.55 -0.15 -1.96
N VAL A 233 -14.98 0.48 -0.93
CA VAL A 233 -14.67 1.91 -0.89
C VAL A 233 -13.17 2.08 -0.76
N LEU A 234 -12.55 2.78 -1.70
CA LEU A 234 -11.09 2.96 -1.74
C LEU A 234 -10.72 4.42 -1.99
N LEU A 235 -9.78 4.95 -1.21
CA LEU A 235 -9.03 6.14 -1.57
C LEU A 235 -7.94 5.75 -2.56
N GLN A 236 -8.03 6.23 -3.80
CA GLN A 236 -6.96 6.13 -4.78
C GLN A 236 -6.02 7.32 -4.62
N GLN A 237 -4.74 7.05 -4.42
CA GLN A 237 -3.63 7.99 -4.55
C GLN A 237 -2.86 7.68 -5.82
N THR A 238 -2.69 8.65 -6.70
CA THR A 238 -1.91 8.50 -7.94
C THR A 238 -0.73 9.43 -7.95
N SER A 239 0.44 8.84 -8.08
CA SER A 239 1.71 9.53 -7.97
C SER A 239 2.54 9.41 -9.25
N SER A 240 3.34 10.43 -9.49
CA SER A 240 4.35 10.45 -10.55
C SER A 240 5.53 11.32 -10.13
N GLY A 241 6.65 11.17 -10.83
CA GLY A 241 7.78 12.07 -10.67
C GLY A 241 7.38 13.52 -10.94
N THR A 242 7.89 14.44 -10.12
CA THR A 242 7.78 15.89 -10.34
C THR A 242 9.12 16.56 -10.13
N ALA A 243 9.26 17.78 -10.64
CA ALA A 243 10.34 18.66 -10.22
C ALA A 243 10.17 19.10 -8.75
N ALA A 244 11.27 19.52 -8.12
CA ALA A 244 11.26 19.98 -6.73
C ALA A 244 10.30 21.16 -6.47
N ASN A 245 10.20 22.10 -7.42
CA ASN A 245 9.28 23.24 -7.33
C ASN A 245 7.80 22.89 -7.60
N ALA A 246 7.51 21.67 -8.08
CA ALA A 246 6.16 21.18 -8.37
C ALA A 246 5.74 20.05 -7.42
N GLN A 247 6.52 19.79 -6.37
CA GLN A 247 6.32 18.65 -5.48
C GLN A 247 4.95 18.62 -4.78
N TYR A 248 4.30 19.77 -4.61
CA TYR A 248 2.94 19.85 -4.06
C TYR A 248 1.88 19.18 -4.95
N THR A 249 2.20 18.88 -6.22
CA THR A 249 1.33 18.16 -7.18
C THR A 249 1.70 16.69 -7.38
N GLN A 250 2.65 16.17 -6.60
CA GLN A 250 3.21 14.83 -6.80
C GLN A 250 2.19 13.69 -6.71
N THR A 251 1.12 13.90 -5.93
CA THR A 251 0.09 12.89 -5.67
C THR A 251 -1.28 13.54 -5.77
N SER A 252 -2.14 13.03 -6.65
CA SER A 252 -3.58 13.32 -6.63
C SER A 252 -4.31 12.24 -5.83
N ALA A 253 -5.37 12.60 -5.11
CA ALA A 253 -6.20 11.66 -4.37
C ALA A 253 -7.67 11.77 -4.76
N ARG A 254 -8.39 10.64 -4.80
CA ARG A 254 -9.84 10.59 -5.00
C ARG A 254 -10.45 9.34 -4.35
N THR A 255 -11.64 9.46 -3.79
CA THR A 255 -12.39 8.31 -3.31
C THR A 255 -13.13 7.64 -4.46
N LEU A 256 -13.10 6.31 -4.47
CA LEU A 256 -13.75 5.46 -5.45
C LEU A 256 -14.68 4.49 -4.73
N TYR A 257 -15.83 4.26 -5.35
CA TYR A 257 -16.81 3.29 -4.89
C TYR A 257 -16.92 2.20 -5.94
N PHE A 258 -16.92 0.96 -5.50
CA PHE A 258 -16.99 -0.20 -6.36
C PHE A 258 -18.15 -1.10 -5.95
N ARG A 259 -18.73 -1.75 -6.95
CA ARG A 259 -19.70 -2.82 -6.78
C ARG A 259 -19.15 -4.10 -7.36
N ARG A 260 -19.48 -5.23 -6.73
CA ARG A 260 -19.16 -6.54 -7.30
C ARG A 260 -19.89 -6.73 -8.64
N SER A 261 -19.17 -7.20 -9.65
CA SER A 261 -19.74 -7.69 -10.90
C SER A 261 -20.48 -8.99 -10.63
N ARG A 262 -21.68 -9.13 -11.18
CA ARG A 262 -22.43 -10.39 -11.11
C ARG A 262 -21.74 -11.48 -11.92
#